data_AF-A0A4Q3D844-F1
#
_entry.id   AF-A0A4Q3D844-F1
#
_cell.length_a   1.000
_cell.length_b   1.000
_cell.length_c   1.000
_cell.angle_alpha   90.00
_cell.angle_beta   90.00
_cell.angle_gamma   90.00
#
_symmetry.space_group_name_H-M   'P 1'
#
loop_
_entity.id
_entity.type
_entity.pdbx_description
1 polymer ?
#
loop_
_entity_poly.entity_id
_entity_poly.type
_entity_poly.pdbx_seq_one_letter_code
_entity_poly.pdbx_strand_id
1 'polypeptide(L)' 'MSFPAVASAASARAQAMVRDIAGVDLARAEAALATAGNDIKLAVLLARGIDPAEARALLDDNQSILREALAGL' A
#
# COMPACT_ATOMS: atom_id res chain seq x y z
N MET A 1 9.55 20.28 -15.53
CA MET A 1 10.14 19.82 -14.25
C MET A 1 8.98 19.43 -13.35
N SER A 2 8.93 18.16 -12.93
CA SER A 2 7.81 17.56 -12.19
C SER A 2 7.50 18.29 -10.89
N PHE A 3 6.21 18.38 -10.59
CA PHE A 3 5.68 18.86 -9.31
C PHE A 3 6.21 18.01 -8.15
N PRO A 4 6.53 18.61 -6.98
CA PRO A 4 6.74 17.82 -5.76
C PRO A 4 5.43 17.09 -5.46
N ALA A 5 5.50 15.76 -5.34
CA ALA A 5 4.40 14.98 -4.78
C ALA A 5 4.08 15.57 -3.42
N VAL A 6 2.90 16.16 -3.27
CA VAL A 6 2.38 16.57 -1.97
C VAL A 6 2.45 15.33 -1.08
N ALA A 7 3.29 15.39 -0.05
CA ALA A 7 3.27 14.42 1.02
C ALA A 7 1.90 14.58 1.70
N SER A 8 0.89 13.88 1.19
CA SER A 8 -0.36 13.67 1.92
C SER A 8 0.06 12.94 3.17
N ALA A 9 0.08 13.65 4.31
CA ALA A 9 0.41 13.06 5.59
C ALA A 9 -0.52 11.86 5.79
N ALA A 10 0.00 10.65 5.55
CA ALA A 10 -0.76 9.44 5.72
C ALA A 10 -1.18 9.41 7.20
N SER A 11 -2.47 9.24 7.46
CA SER A 11 -2.96 9.28 8.83
C SER A 11 -2.19 8.25 9.67
N ALA A 12 -1.83 8.59 10.91
CA ALA A 12 -1.15 7.66 11.83
C ALA A 12 -1.90 6.32 11.96
N ARG A 13 -3.23 6.35 11.80
CA ARG A 13 -4.07 5.14 11.75
C ARG A 13 -3.81 4.31 10.48
N ALA A 14 -3.71 4.94 9.32
CA ALA A 14 -3.40 4.26 8.06
C ALA A 14 -2.04 3.58 8.13
N GLN A 15 -1.02 4.29 8.64
CA GLN A 15 0.32 3.76 8.84
C GLN A 15 0.32 2.55 9.78
N ALA A 16 -0.38 2.64 10.91
CA ALA A 16 -0.52 1.52 11.85
C ALA A 16 -1.22 0.31 11.22
N MET A 17 -2.29 0.52 10.44
CA MET A 17 -2.98 -0.58 9.74
C MET A 17 -2.05 -1.27 8.73
N VAL A 18 -1.32 -0.52 7.91
CA VAL A 18 -0.40 -1.09 6.92
C VAL A 18 0.75 -1.83 7.61
N ARG A 19 1.33 -1.25 8.67
CA ARG A 19 2.35 -1.87 9.52
C ARG A 19 1.88 -3.23 10.05
N ASP A 20 0.69 -3.26 10.65
CA ASP A 20 0.15 -4.46 11.32
C ASP A 20 -0.24 -5.54 10.31
N ILE A 21 -0.79 -5.17 9.15
CA ILE A 21 -1.20 -6.13 8.11
C ILE A 21 0.00 -6.68 7.33
N ALA A 22 0.95 -5.81 6.94
CA ALA A 22 2.11 -6.20 6.13
C ALA A 22 3.28 -6.72 6.98
N GLY A 23 3.27 -6.50 8.30
CA GLY A 23 4.35 -6.92 9.19
C GLY A 23 5.66 -6.14 8.98
N VAL A 24 5.56 -4.87 8.56
CA VAL A 24 6.71 -4.00 8.26
C VAL A 24 6.89 -2.92 9.33
N ASP A 25 7.93 -2.09 9.25
CA ASP A 25 8.11 -0.93 10.11
C ASP A 25 7.26 0.28 9.65
N LEU A 26 7.13 1.29 10.52
CA LEU A 26 6.33 2.50 10.24
C LEU A 26 6.87 3.32 9.05
N ALA A 27 8.18 3.38 8.84
CA ALA A 27 8.75 4.17 7.75
C ALA A 27 8.44 3.50 6.39
N ARG A 28 8.51 2.17 6.33
CA ARG A 28 8.08 1.38 5.17
C ARG A 28 6.58 1.56 4.89
N ALA A 29 5.75 1.54 5.94
CA ALA A 29 4.30 1.74 5.81
C ALA A 29 3.94 3.16 5.31
N GLU A 30 4.63 4.19 5.81
CA GLU A 30 4.47 5.57 5.36
C GLU A 30 4.84 5.73 3.88
N ALA A 31 6.00 5.22 3.47
CA ALA A 31 6.43 5.28 2.09
C ALA A 31 5.43 4.57 1.15
N ALA A 32 4.95 3.40 1.55
CA ALA A 32 3.96 2.65 0.79
C ALA A 32 2.62 3.40 0.66
N LEU A 33 2.16 4.08 1.71
CA LEU A 33 0.94 4.89 1.67
C LEU A 33 1.08 6.12 0.78
N ALA A 34 2.25 6.77 0.80
CA ALA A 34 2.56 7.88 -0.08
C ALA A 34 2.51 7.45 -1.56
N THR A 35 3.10 6.29 -1.88
CA THR A 35 3.04 5.72 -3.25
C THR A 35 1.63 5.26 -3.63
N ALA A 36 0.88 4.69 -2.68
CA ALA A 36 -0.47 4.18 -2.91
C ALA A 36 -1.53 5.28 -3.02
N GLY A 37 -1.21 6.54 -2.69
CA GLY A 37 -2.20 7.62 -2.67
C GLY A 37 -3.25 7.44 -1.57
N ASN A 38 -2.84 6.96 -0.40
CA ASN A 38 -3.70 6.67 0.76
C ASN A 38 -4.66 5.47 0.60
N ASP A 39 -4.47 4.61 -0.41
CA ASP A 39 -5.13 3.31 -0.50
C ASP A 39 -4.42 2.29 0.42
N ILE A 40 -5.12 1.84 1.46
CA ILE A 40 -4.57 0.90 2.45
C ILE A 40 -4.22 -0.45 1.82
N LYS A 41 -5.05 -0.97 0.91
CA LYS A 41 -4.85 -2.32 0.35
C LYS A 41 -3.66 -2.33 -0.58
N LEU A 42 -3.56 -1.31 -1.43
CA LEU A 42 -2.41 -1.13 -2.29
C LEU A 42 -1.14 -0.88 -1.48
N ALA A 43 -1.20 -0.04 -0.44
CA ALA A 43 -0.07 0.21 0.44
C ALA A 43 0.43 -1.05 1.14
N VAL A 44 -0.45 -1.97 1.54
CA VAL A 44 -0.05 -3.27 2.10
C VAL A 44 0.76 -4.09 1.09
N LEU A 45 0.32 -4.17 -0.16
CA LEU A 45 1.01 -4.91 -1.22
C LEU A 45 2.37 -4.28 -1.55
N LEU A 46 2.42 -2.95 -1.68
CA LEU A 46 3.66 -2.19 -1.89
C LEU A 46 4.64 -2.36 -0.73
N ALA A 47 4.15 -2.32 0.52
CA ALA A 47 4.96 -2.51 1.71
C ALA A 47 5.63 -3.89 1.73
N ARG A 48 4.93 -4.92 1.25
CA ARG A 48 5.46 -6.29 1.06
C ARG A 48 6.44 -6.42 -0.10
N GLY A 49 6.67 -5.35 -0.88
CA GLY A 49 7.66 -5.30 -1.95
C GLY A 49 7.11 -5.64 -3.34
N ILE A 50 5.79 -5.70 -3.51
CA ILE A 50 5.15 -5.91 -4.80
C ILE A 50 5.20 -4.62 -5.60
N ASP A 51 5.42 -4.74 -6.91
CA ASP A 51 5.43 -3.57 -7.81
C ASP A 51 4.05 -2.89 -7.84
N PRO A 52 3.96 -1.55 -7.91
CA PRO A 52 2.69 -0.84 -7.97
C PRO A 52 1.76 -1.26 -9.11
N ALA A 53 2.28 -1.63 -10.28
CA ALA A 53 1.44 -2.08 -11.39
C ALA A 53 0.87 -3.48 -11.13
N GLU A 54 1.71 -4.39 -10.62
CA GLU A 54 1.31 -5.75 -10.25
C GLU A 54 0.32 -5.75 -9.08
N ALA A 55 0.59 -4.93 -8.05
CA ALA A 55 -0.30 -4.81 -6.90
C ALA A 55 -1.68 -4.25 -7.29
N ARG A 56 -1.75 -3.34 -8.26
CA ARG A 56 -3.02 -2.84 -8.79
C ARG A 56 -3.77 -3.93 -9.55
N ALA A 57 -3.09 -4.65 -10.44
CA ALA A 57 -3.68 -5.76 -11.18
C ALA A 57 -4.22 -6.85 -10.24
N LEU A 58 -3.44 -7.25 -9.22
CA LEU A 58 -3.87 -8.20 -8.19
C LEU A 58 -5.11 -7.72 -7.45
N LEU A 59 -5.21 -6.43 -7.12
CA LEU A 59 -6.42 -5.90 -6.50
C LEU A 59 -7.59 -5.90 -7.47
N ASP A 60 -7.42 -5.50 -8.72
CA ASP A 60 -8.50 -5.47 -9.71
C ASP A 60 -9.04 -6.88 -10.02
N ASP A 61 -8.14 -7.85 -10.19
CA ASP A 61 -8.47 -9.26 -10.46
C ASP A 61 -9.23 -9.91 -9.30
N ASN A 62 -8.92 -9.49 -8.06
CA ASN A 62 -9.55 -9.99 -6.84
C ASN A 62 -10.63 -9.04 -6.30
N GLN A 63 -11.20 -8.14 -7.14
CA GLN A 63 -12.27 -7.21 -6.75
C GLN A 63 -11.97 -6.37 -5.50
N SER A 64 -10.72 -5.98 -5.35
CA SER A 64 -10.14 -5.30 -4.19
C SER A 64 -10.23 -6.08 -2.89
N ILE A 65 -10.36 -7.41 -2.91
CA ILE A 65 -10.35 -8.25 -1.70
C ILE A 65 -8.90 -8.55 -1.35
N LEU A 66 -8.35 -7.77 -0.42
CA LEU A 66 -6.95 -7.89 0.00
C LEU A 66 -6.58 -9.30 0.45
N ARG A 67 -7.48 -10.02 1.13
CA ARG A 67 -7.21 -11.40 1.57
C ARG A 67 -7.00 -12.36 0.38
N GLU A 68 -7.79 -12.21 -0.67
CA GLU A 68 -7.69 -13.05 -1.87
C GLU A 68 -6.46 -12.68 -2.70
N ALA A 69 -6.21 -11.38 -2.89
CA ALA A 69 -4.98 -10.88 -3.50
C ALA A 69 -3.72 -11.37 -2.76
N LEU A 70 -3.78 -11.50 -1.43
CA LEU A 70 -2.69 -12.03 -0.61
C LEU A 70 -2.56 -13.57 -0.66
N ALA A 71 -3.65 -14.29 -0.93
CA ALA A 71 -3.65 -15.75 -1.04
C ALA A 71 -3.16 -16.24 -2.42
N GLY A 72 -3.17 -15.37 -3.43
CA GLY A 72 -2.61 -15.63 -4.76
C GLY A 72 -1.10 -15.37 -4.90
N LEU A 73 -0.45 -14.85 -3.85
CA LEU A 73 1.01 -14.65 -3.75
C LEU A 73 1.70 -15.88 -3.15
#